data_AF-C2FTE1-F1
#
_entry.id   AF-C2FTE1-F1
#
_cell.length_a   1.000
_cell.length_b   1.000
_cell.length_c   1.000
_cell.angle_alpha   90.00
_cell.angle_beta   90.00
_cell.angle_gamma   90.00
#
_symmetry.space_group_name_H-M   'P 1'
#
loop_
_entity.id
_entity.type
_entity.pdbx_description
1 polymer ?
#
loop_
_entity_poly.entity_id
_entity_poly.type
_entity_poly.pdbx_seq_one_letter_code
_entity_poly.pdbx_strand_id
1 'polypeptide(L)'
;MKYILLLLLPFFIGSCTETIQLQPGNYQMTCGYKESVYKAMKKTDRGSVGCNVACDHEIYHRSFLALNKDKTFVLAIEDVLMHGNYELVKNKVKLKDRDGSELILEIKEQQPDCIQLLGVFDEISSRAISANERLYFNFTLDSTQSVETDSKFTYEVNTWRIAPMDSESDAEIKKRLLNNLDYVCAYVQHVLNSGVYHGYKMDGIPTPLRYLENGIVLREWDNVPQSWKDIFYDESDAYRAYEMMYETFKNTEANRYKRSGLLVVFYYLKDLRNALSDKQ
;
A
#
# COMPACT_ATOMS: atom_id res chain seq x y z
N MET A 1 -13.87 33.60 -67.16
CA MET A 1 -13.54 33.86 -65.74
C MET A 1 -14.64 33.24 -64.87
N LYS A 2 -14.34 32.14 -64.18
CA LYS A 2 -15.24 31.49 -63.20
C LYS A 2 -14.76 31.89 -61.81
N TYR A 3 -15.59 32.57 -61.04
CA TYR A 3 -15.34 32.84 -59.62
C TYR A 3 -15.87 31.66 -58.80
N ILE A 4 -14.98 30.99 -58.05
CA ILE A 4 -15.31 29.98 -57.06
C ILE A 4 -15.49 30.71 -55.73
N LEU A 5 -16.71 30.65 -55.19
CA LEU A 5 -17.07 31.17 -53.87
C LEU A 5 -16.64 30.13 -52.83
N LEU A 6 -15.56 30.38 -52.08
CA LEU A 6 -15.16 29.55 -50.95
C LEU A 6 -16.00 29.94 -49.73
N LEU A 7 -16.93 29.05 -49.35
CA LEU A 7 -17.64 29.09 -48.07
C LEU A 7 -16.71 28.56 -46.97
N LEU A 8 -16.19 29.46 -46.13
CA LEU A 8 -15.49 29.12 -44.90
C LEU A 8 -16.53 28.80 -43.81
N LEU A 9 -16.70 27.51 -43.52
CA LEU A 9 -17.41 27.02 -42.33
C LEU A 9 -16.53 27.27 -41.10
N PRO A 10 -17.02 27.94 -40.04
CA PRO A 10 -16.30 28.02 -38.78
C PRO A 10 -16.32 26.64 -38.12
N PHE A 11 -15.15 26.00 -38.06
CA PHE A 11 -14.89 24.88 -37.16
C PHE A 11 -15.05 25.39 -35.72
N PHE A 12 -16.20 25.12 -35.11
CA PHE A 12 -16.35 25.16 -33.66
C PHE A 12 -15.52 24.00 -33.09
N ILE A 13 -14.26 24.28 -32.75
CA ILE A 13 -13.47 23.41 -31.88
C ILE A 13 -14.04 23.63 -30.47
N GLY A 14 -15.13 22.95 -30.16
CA GLY A 14 -15.53 22.73 -28.78
C GLY A 14 -14.40 21.96 -28.10
N SER A 15 -13.63 22.63 -27.26
CA SER A 15 -12.75 21.95 -26.30
C SER A 15 -13.66 21.18 -25.34
N CYS A 16 -13.96 19.93 -25.68
CA CYS A 16 -14.34 18.93 -24.68
C CYS A 16 -13.13 18.82 -23.75
N THR A 17 -13.17 19.57 -22.66
CA THR A 17 -12.41 19.20 -21.47
C THR A 17 -13.03 17.90 -21.01
N GLU A 18 -12.45 16.77 -21.41
CA GLU A 18 -12.75 15.50 -20.76
C GLU A 18 -12.48 15.74 -19.27
N THR A 19 -13.56 15.88 -18.50
CA THR A 19 -13.49 15.91 -17.05
C THR A 19 -12.90 14.59 -16.64
N ILE A 20 -11.60 14.59 -16.40
CA ILE A 20 -10.87 13.46 -15.91
C ILE A 20 -11.57 12.99 -14.62
N GLN A 21 -12.12 11.78 -14.64
CA GLN A 21 -12.79 11.16 -13.50
C GLN A 21 -11.94 10.01 -12.99
N LEU A 22 -11.45 10.15 -11.75
CA LEU A 22 -10.86 9.04 -11.01
C LEU A 22 -11.87 7.89 -10.93
N GLN A 23 -11.47 6.71 -11.38
CA GLN A 23 -12.34 5.54 -11.44
C GLN A 23 -12.20 4.69 -10.16
N PRO A 24 -13.19 3.85 -9.83
CA PRO A 24 -12.99 2.78 -8.85
C PRO A 24 -11.86 1.84 -9.30
N GLY A 25 -11.01 1.42 -8.36
CA GLY A 25 -9.86 0.57 -8.60
C GLY A 25 -8.87 0.60 -7.44
N ASN A 26 -7.86 -0.28 -7.51
CA ASN A 26 -6.74 -0.26 -6.60
C ASN A 26 -5.65 0.63 -7.18
N TYR A 27 -5.12 1.55 -6.39
CA TYR A 27 -4.08 2.49 -6.78
C TYR A 27 -2.85 2.24 -5.92
N GLN A 28 -1.81 1.69 -6.53
CA GLN A 28 -0.53 1.44 -5.88
C GLN A 28 0.29 2.72 -5.83
N MET A 29 0.80 3.10 -4.65
CA MET A 29 1.67 4.27 -4.55
C MET A 29 3.02 3.97 -5.23
N THR A 30 3.52 4.93 -6.01
CA THR A 30 4.82 4.85 -6.69
C THR A 30 5.81 5.90 -6.20
N CYS A 31 5.35 7.01 -5.62
CA CYS A 31 6.21 7.98 -4.96
C CYS A 31 5.42 8.89 -4.01
N GLY A 32 6.11 9.52 -3.05
CA GLY A 32 5.59 10.58 -2.18
C GLY A 32 6.59 11.71 -1.97
N TYR A 33 6.09 12.92 -1.70
CA TYR A 33 6.90 14.10 -1.41
C TYR A 33 6.25 14.97 -0.35
N LYS A 34 7.05 15.51 0.58
CA LYS A 34 6.65 16.71 1.32
C LYS A 34 6.48 17.88 0.35
N GLU A 35 5.49 18.74 0.56
CA GLU A 35 5.20 19.87 -0.34
C GLU A 35 6.42 20.77 -0.54
N SER A 36 7.23 20.99 0.50
CA SER A 36 8.48 21.76 0.41
C SER A 36 9.49 21.15 -0.57
N VAL A 37 9.68 19.83 -0.48
CA VAL A 37 10.55 19.04 -1.37
C VAL A 37 10.01 19.06 -2.80
N TYR A 38 8.71 18.82 -2.98
CA TYR A 38 8.06 18.87 -4.28
C TYR A 38 8.26 20.24 -4.96
N LYS A 39 8.01 21.34 -4.24
CA LYS A 39 8.17 22.70 -4.77
C LYS A 39 9.63 23.00 -5.13
N ALA A 40 10.59 22.56 -4.33
CA ALA A 40 12.01 22.71 -4.61
C ALA A 40 12.41 21.95 -5.89
N MET A 41 12.06 20.65 -5.97
CA MET A 41 12.36 19.80 -7.12
C MET A 41 11.71 20.32 -8.40
N LYS A 42 10.44 20.72 -8.35
CA LYS A 42 9.72 21.29 -9.50
C LYS A 42 10.39 22.56 -10.07
N LYS A 43 11.10 23.32 -9.23
CA LYS A 43 11.84 24.52 -9.65
C LYS A 43 13.17 24.17 -10.30
N THR A 44 13.87 23.17 -9.77
CA THR A 44 15.23 22.80 -10.22
C THR A 44 15.21 21.86 -11.43
N ASP A 45 14.30 20.89 -11.44
CA ASP A 45 14.13 19.91 -12.51
C ASP A 45 12.66 19.49 -12.60
N ARG A 46 11.94 20.04 -13.58
CA ARG A 46 10.51 19.75 -13.77
C ARG A 46 10.24 18.28 -14.11
N GLY A 47 11.21 17.54 -14.65
CA GLY A 47 11.06 16.12 -14.98
C GLY A 47 11.16 15.20 -13.77
N SER A 48 11.70 15.70 -12.66
CA SER A 48 11.87 14.93 -11.42
C SER A 48 10.60 14.82 -10.57
N VAL A 49 9.50 15.48 -10.97
CA VAL A 49 8.19 15.42 -10.32
C VAL A 49 7.08 15.26 -11.36
N GLY A 50 5.96 14.66 -10.96
CA GLY A 50 4.82 14.39 -11.86
C GLY A 50 4.25 13.01 -11.60
N CYS A 51 3.03 12.71 -12.04
CA CYS A 51 2.38 11.44 -11.68
C CYS A 51 3.11 10.19 -12.20
N ASN A 52 3.87 10.33 -13.28
CA ASN A 52 4.64 9.26 -13.91
C ASN A 52 5.99 8.98 -13.23
N VAL A 53 6.37 9.78 -12.22
CA VAL A 53 7.61 9.57 -11.47
C VAL A 53 7.41 8.50 -10.41
N ALA A 54 8.27 7.49 -10.42
CA ALA A 54 8.37 6.48 -9.38
C ALA A 54 9.65 6.69 -8.55
N CYS A 55 9.56 6.40 -7.27
CA CYS A 55 10.64 6.54 -6.30
C CYS A 55 10.94 5.18 -5.68
N ASP A 56 12.22 4.94 -5.39
CA ASP A 56 12.66 3.64 -4.89
C ASP A 56 12.66 3.60 -3.36
N HIS A 57 11.49 3.35 -2.75
CA HIS A 57 11.35 3.29 -1.29
C HIS A 57 10.31 2.24 -0.85
N GLU A 58 10.64 1.48 0.20
CA GLU A 58 9.81 0.38 0.71
C GLU A 58 8.38 0.78 1.06
N ILE A 59 8.21 1.93 1.74
CA ILE A 59 6.91 2.50 2.10
C ILE A 59 5.97 2.57 0.90
N TYR A 60 6.46 2.96 -0.28
CA TYR A 60 5.60 3.14 -1.45
C TYR A 60 5.02 1.80 -1.89
N HIS A 61 5.79 0.71 -1.90
CA HIS A 61 5.32 -0.61 -2.31
C HIS A 61 4.21 -1.18 -1.41
N ARG A 62 4.19 -0.77 -0.13
CA ARG A 62 3.15 -1.15 0.83
C ARG A 62 2.05 -0.11 1.01
N SER A 63 2.12 1.05 0.36
CA SER A 63 1.12 2.12 0.45
C SER A 63 0.21 2.14 -0.77
N PHE A 64 -1.07 2.45 -0.56
CA PHE A 64 -2.09 2.35 -1.60
C PHE A 64 -3.35 3.15 -1.28
N LEU A 65 -4.16 3.38 -2.31
CA LEU A 65 -5.54 3.84 -2.22
C LEU A 65 -6.44 2.86 -2.98
N ALA A 66 -7.38 2.22 -2.32
CA ALA A 66 -8.40 1.38 -2.93
C ALA A 66 -9.74 2.13 -2.95
N LEU A 67 -10.35 2.27 -4.13
CA LEU A 67 -11.66 2.88 -4.32
C LEU A 67 -12.64 1.82 -4.86
N ASN A 68 -13.61 1.43 -4.05
CA ASN A 68 -14.55 0.38 -4.41
C ASN A 68 -15.77 0.94 -5.15
N LYS A 69 -16.41 0.09 -5.96
CA LYS A 69 -17.59 0.49 -6.76
C LYS A 69 -18.78 0.91 -5.90
N ASP A 70 -18.88 0.37 -4.69
CA ASP A 70 -19.92 0.67 -3.70
C ASP A 70 -19.67 1.96 -2.91
N LYS A 71 -18.69 2.78 -3.31
CA LYS A 71 -18.29 4.03 -2.67
C LYS A 71 -17.59 3.87 -1.32
N THR A 72 -17.12 2.66 -0.99
CA THR A 72 -16.17 2.46 0.11
C THR A 72 -14.71 2.65 -0.34
N PHE A 73 -13.81 2.95 0.58
CA PHE A 73 -12.38 3.07 0.29
C PHE A 73 -11.51 2.43 1.37
N VAL A 74 -10.26 2.12 1.01
CA VAL A 74 -9.19 1.84 1.97
C VAL A 74 -7.97 2.66 1.56
N LEU A 75 -7.43 3.47 2.47
CA LEU A 75 -6.18 4.19 2.26
C LEU A 75 -5.16 3.67 3.26
N ALA A 76 -4.02 3.21 2.78
CA ALA A 76 -2.89 2.84 3.61
C ALA A 76 -1.66 3.65 3.20
N ILE A 77 -1.10 4.44 4.11
CA ILE A 77 0.17 5.15 3.94
C ILE A 77 1.00 4.86 5.17
N GLU A 78 1.97 3.95 5.03
CA GLU A 78 2.78 3.47 6.14
C GLU A 78 1.94 2.96 7.34
N ASP A 79 1.90 3.70 8.44
CA ASP A 79 1.16 3.42 9.69
C ASP A 79 -0.22 4.12 9.74
N VAL A 80 -0.55 4.93 8.74
CA VAL A 80 -1.91 5.46 8.53
C VAL A 80 -2.73 4.43 7.78
N LEU A 81 -3.85 4.01 8.38
CA LEU A 81 -4.87 3.18 7.75
C LEU A 81 -6.23 3.84 7.96
N MET A 82 -6.91 4.18 6.87
CA MET A 82 -8.27 4.72 6.89
C MET A 82 -9.20 3.84 6.07
N HIS A 83 -10.46 3.69 6.52
CA HIS A 83 -11.46 2.92 5.82
C HIS A 83 -12.88 3.43 6.10
N GLY A 84 -13.52 3.97 5.06
CA GLY A 84 -14.91 4.38 5.15
C GLY A 84 -15.52 4.63 3.79
N ASN A 85 -16.19 5.76 3.62
CA ASN A 85 -16.85 6.13 2.37
C ASN A 85 -16.10 7.26 1.67
N TYR A 86 -16.13 7.25 0.33
CA TYR A 86 -15.54 8.32 -0.46
C TYR A 86 -16.54 9.03 -1.37
N GLU A 87 -16.28 10.30 -1.61
CA GLU A 87 -17.02 11.13 -2.56
C GLU A 87 -16.04 11.79 -3.54
N LEU A 88 -16.41 11.80 -4.83
CA LEU A 88 -15.68 12.54 -5.85
C LEU A 88 -16.40 13.87 -6.10
N VAL A 89 -15.74 14.98 -5.78
CA VAL A 89 -16.28 16.33 -5.95
C VAL A 89 -15.32 17.17 -6.77
N LYS A 90 -15.66 17.41 -8.04
CA LYS A 90 -14.78 18.10 -9.01
C LYS A 90 -13.42 17.39 -9.11
N ASN A 91 -12.33 18.07 -8.76
CA ASN A 91 -10.98 17.55 -8.74
C ASN A 91 -10.54 17.06 -7.35
N LYS A 92 -11.48 16.69 -6.47
CA LYS A 92 -11.18 16.25 -5.11
C LYS A 92 -11.79 14.88 -4.83
N VAL A 93 -11.05 14.06 -4.10
CA VAL A 93 -11.52 12.84 -3.47
C VAL A 93 -11.64 13.14 -1.98
N LYS A 94 -12.86 13.11 -1.45
CA LYS A 94 -13.09 13.21 -0.02
C LYS A 94 -13.18 11.82 0.56
N LEU A 95 -12.34 11.53 1.55
CA LEU A 95 -12.30 10.27 2.26
C LEU A 95 -12.82 10.51 3.67
N LYS A 96 -13.93 9.88 4.03
CA LYS A 96 -14.49 9.96 5.38
C LYS A 96 -14.40 8.60 6.05
N ASP A 97 -13.58 8.52 7.08
CA ASP A 97 -13.36 7.30 7.84
C ASP A 97 -14.60 6.94 8.69
N ARG A 98 -14.69 5.68 9.12
CA ARG A 98 -15.79 5.21 9.99
C ARG A 98 -15.85 5.95 11.32
N ASP A 99 -14.70 6.37 11.83
CA ASP A 99 -14.57 7.09 13.09
C ASP A 99 -14.81 8.61 12.95
N GLY A 100 -15.09 9.08 11.72
CA GLY A 100 -15.51 10.45 11.44
C GLY A 100 -14.42 11.36 10.89
N SER A 101 -13.14 10.98 11.01
CA SER A 101 -12.00 11.71 10.44
C SER A 101 -12.13 11.89 8.93
N GLU A 102 -11.76 13.07 8.44
CA GLU A 102 -11.82 13.39 7.01
C GLU A 102 -10.43 13.65 6.42
N LEU A 103 -10.16 13.10 5.24
CA LEU A 103 -9.00 13.45 4.42
C LEU A 103 -9.47 13.88 3.03
N ILE A 104 -9.04 15.07 2.61
CA ILE A 104 -9.31 15.57 1.26
C ILE A 104 -8.04 15.43 0.42
N LEU A 105 -8.15 14.67 -0.67
CA LEU A 105 -7.11 14.52 -1.68
C LEU A 105 -7.46 15.35 -2.91
N GLU A 106 -6.65 16.34 -3.25
CA GLU A 106 -6.81 17.13 -4.46
C GLU A 106 -6.04 16.50 -5.63
N ILE A 107 -6.73 16.24 -6.74
CA ILE A 107 -6.12 15.75 -7.98
C ILE A 107 -5.32 16.90 -8.61
N LYS A 108 -4.00 16.73 -8.67
CA LYS A 108 -3.06 17.71 -9.23
C LYS A 108 -2.68 17.41 -10.67
N GLU A 109 -2.59 16.13 -11.00
CA GLU A 109 -2.27 15.64 -12.33
C GLU A 109 -2.90 14.27 -12.50
N GLN A 110 -3.39 13.96 -13.70
CA GLN A 110 -3.84 12.62 -14.04
C GLN A 110 -3.58 12.35 -15.53
N GLN A 111 -3.04 11.17 -15.80
CA GLN A 111 -2.78 10.60 -17.10
C GLN A 111 -3.43 9.19 -17.14
N PRO A 112 -3.49 8.50 -18.29
CA PRO A 112 -4.13 7.18 -18.38
C PRO A 112 -3.62 6.16 -17.35
N ASP A 113 -2.32 6.17 -17.07
CA ASP A 113 -1.67 5.18 -16.21
C ASP A 113 -1.26 5.70 -14.82
N CYS A 114 -1.41 7.01 -14.57
CA CYS A 114 -1.00 7.61 -13.29
C CYS A 114 -1.88 8.76 -12.80
N ILE A 115 -1.87 8.95 -11.49
CA ILE A 115 -2.50 10.10 -10.82
C ILE A 115 -1.57 10.67 -9.75
N GLN A 116 -1.51 12.00 -9.66
CA GLN A 116 -0.87 12.72 -8.56
C GLN A 116 -1.93 13.38 -7.71
N LEU A 117 -1.91 13.07 -6.41
CA LEU A 117 -2.81 13.59 -5.40
C LEU A 117 -2.03 14.46 -4.42
N LEU A 118 -2.66 15.53 -3.93
CA LEU A 118 -2.18 16.31 -2.78
C LEU A 118 -3.12 16.07 -1.60
N GLY A 119 -2.60 15.48 -0.52
CA GLY A 119 -3.29 15.35 0.75
C GLY A 119 -2.84 16.41 1.76
N VAL A 120 -3.77 16.84 2.62
CA VAL A 120 -3.51 17.75 3.74
C VAL A 120 -3.92 17.02 5.02
N PHE A 121 -2.95 16.73 5.89
CA PHE A 121 -3.11 15.87 7.07
C PHE A 121 -3.35 16.71 8.32
N ASP A 122 -4.43 17.48 8.34
CA ASP A 122 -4.76 18.38 9.45
C ASP A 122 -5.31 17.62 10.68
N GLU A 123 -6.23 16.68 10.45
CA GLU A 123 -6.90 15.89 11.50
C GLU A 123 -6.27 14.50 11.70
N ILE A 124 -5.37 14.10 10.80
CA ILE A 124 -4.76 12.77 10.79
C ILE A 124 -3.27 12.93 11.02
N SER A 125 -2.76 12.26 12.05
CA SER A 125 -1.32 12.17 12.29
C SER A 125 -0.97 10.78 12.78
N SER A 126 0.29 10.41 12.55
CA SER A 126 0.85 9.13 12.94
C SER A 126 2.32 9.31 13.30
N ARG A 127 3.05 8.21 13.53
CA ARG A 127 4.49 8.26 13.77
C ARG A 127 5.22 8.72 12.50
N ALA A 128 4.73 8.31 11.34
CA ALA A 128 5.30 8.65 10.04
C ALA A 128 4.85 10.02 9.51
N ILE A 129 3.60 10.40 9.77
CA ILE A 129 2.98 11.59 9.20
C ILE A 129 2.64 12.58 10.32
N SER A 130 3.40 13.67 10.40
CA SER A 130 3.12 14.74 11.35
C SER A 130 1.82 15.48 11.02
N ALA A 131 1.18 16.05 12.04
CA ALA A 131 -0.01 16.89 11.85
C ALA A 131 0.30 18.12 10.98
N ASN A 132 -0.69 18.53 10.18
CA ASN A 132 -0.64 19.63 9.20
C ASN A 132 0.37 19.41 8.05
N GLU A 133 0.85 18.17 7.85
CA GLU A 133 1.75 17.85 6.76
C GLU A 133 0.98 17.88 5.42
N ARG A 134 1.63 18.40 4.37
CA ARG A 134 1.09 18.48 3.02
C ARG A 134 1.92 17.57 2.14
N LEU A 135 1.30 16.50 1.64
CA LEU A 135 2.01 15.42 0.94
C LEU A 135 1.47 15.26 -0.47
N TYR A 136 2.39 15.26 -1.45
CA TYR A 136 2.10 14.83 -2.81
C TYR A 136 2.33 13.33 -2.91
N PHE A 137 1.41 12.62 -3.56
CA PHE A 137 1.49 11.19 -3.78
C PHE A 137 1.25 10.88 -5.24
N ASN A 138 2.09 10.02 -5.80
CA ASN A 138 1.89 9.44 -7.12
C ASN A 138 1.34 8.03 -6.96
N PHE A 139 0.33 7.72 -7.76
CA PHE A 139 -0.24 6.39 -7.82
C PHE A 139 -0.39 5.91 -9.27
N THR A 140 -0.35 4.61 -9.44
CA THR A 140 -0.69 3.91 -10.69
C THR A 140 -1.85 2.95 -10.43
N LEU A 141 -2.74 2.80 -11.41
CA LEU A 141 -3.81 1.81 -11.31
C LEU A 141 -3.20 0.40 -11.31
N ASP A 142 -3.58 -0.40 -10.32
CA ASP A 142 -3.18 -1.79 -10.19
C ASP A 142 -4.40 -2.69 -10.47
N SER A 143 -4.30 -3.47 -11.54
CA SER A 143 -5.34 -4.40 -11.99
C SER A 143 -5.03 -5.86 -11.65
N THR A 144 -4.01 -6.11 -10.82
CA THR A 144 -3.62 -7.46 -10.41
C THR A 144 -4.75 -8.11 -9.62
N GLN A 145 -5.14 -9.31 -10.05
CA GLN A 145 -6.19 -10.07 -9.38
C GLN A 145 -5.60 -10.90 -8.22
N SER A 146 -6.32 -10.90 -7.10
CA SER A 146 -6.08 -11.83 -6.00
C SER A 146 -6.78 -13.16 -6.29
N VAL A 147 -6.14 -14.27 -5.94
CA VAL A 147 -6.58 -15.62 -6.36
C VAL A 147 -6.86 -16.53 -5.17
N GLU A 148 -5.90 -16.66 -4.24
CA GLU A 148 -6.03 -17.57 -3.08
C GLU A 148 -6.14 -16.86 -1.73
N THR A 149 -5.73 -15.60 -1.63
CA THR A 149 -5.81 -14.78 -0.42
C THR A 149 -6.69 -13.57 -0.67
N ASP A 150 -7.14 -12.95 0.42
CA ASP A 150 -7.67 -11.59 0.34
C ASP A 150 -6.66 -10.65 -0.31
N SER A 151 -7.18 -9.61 -0.95
CA SER A 151 -6.34 -8.64 -1.64
C SER A 151 -5.54 -7.81 -0.65
N LYS A 152 -4.26 -7.53 -0.94
CA LYS A 152 -3.43 -6.66 -0.10
C LYS A 152 -4.00 -5.23 0.09
N PHE A 153 -5.00 -4.88 -0.72
CA PHE A 153 -5.70 -3.60 -0.72
C PHE A 153 -6.94 -3.58 0.22
N THR A 154 -7.31 -4.70 0.86
CA THR A 154 -8.43 -4.73 1.81
C THR A 154 -8.05 -4.21 3.18
N TYR A 155 -9.02 -3.70 3.93
CA TYR A 155 -8.79 -3.16 5.27
C TYR A 155 -8.38 -4.27 6.25
N GLU A 156 -9.06 -5.41 6.17
CA GLU A 156 -8.94 -6.53 7.10
C GLU A 156 -7.52 -7.08 7.15
N VAL A 157 -6.80 -7.10 6.02
CA VAL A 157 -5.40 -7.57 5.96
C VAL A 157 -4.36 -6.49 6.29
N ASN A 158 -4.79 -5.27 6.65
CA ASN A 158 -3.86 -4.16 6.91
C ASN A 158 -3.90 -3.64 8.35
N THR A 159 -4.74 -4.18 9.23
CA THR A 159 -4.93 -3.67 10.61
C THR A 159 -3.66 -3.73 11.47
N TRP A 160 -2.69 -4.59 11.13
CA TRP A 160 -1.37 -4.68 11.78
C TRP A 160 -0.59 -3.36 11.78
N ARG A 161 -0.89 -2.44 10.84
CA ARG A 161 -0.25 -1.12 10.73
C ARG A 161 -0.56 -0.20 11.89
N ILE A 162 -1.72 -0.38 12.51
CA ILE A 162 -2.18 0.47 13.60
C ILE A 162 -1.52 -0.05 14.88
N ALA A 163 -0.38 0.53 15.23
CA ALA A 163 0.32 0.21 16.47
C ALA A 163 -0.61 0.44 17.67
N PRO A 164 -0.61 -0.47 18.67
CA PRO A 164 -1.45 -0.34 19.86
C PRO A 164 -0.95 0.83 20.73
N MET A 165 -1.87 1.44 21.50
CA MET A 165 -1.54 2.56 22.41
C MET A 165 -1.06 2.11 23.78
N ASP A 166 -1.29 0.85 24.12
CA ASP A 166 -0.94 0.21 25.38
C ASP A 166 -0.44 -1.21 25.10
N SER A 167 0.25 -1.82 26.07
CA SER A 167 0.73 -3.21 25.96
C SER A 167 -0.43 -4.17 25.71
N GLU A 168 -0.19 -5.13 24.82
CA GLU A 168 -1.16 -6.14 24.38
C GLU A 168 -1.00 -7.45 25.17
N SER A 169 -2.10 -8.16 25.41
CA SER A 169 -2.03 -9.53 25.92
C SER A 169 -1.46 -10.50 24.87
N ASP A 170 -0.97 -11.67 25.29
CA ASP A 170 -0.50 -12.73 24.36
C ASP A 170 -1.50 -13.03 23.23
N ALA A 171 -2.81 -13.01 23.52
CA ALA A 171 -3.84 -13.25 22.52
C ALA A 171 -3.96 -12.11 21.50
N GLU A 172 -3.83 -10.86 21.95
CA GLU A 172 -3.83 -9.67 21.10
C GLU A 172 -2.56 -9.58 20.25
N ILE A 173 -1.39 -9.84 20.86
CA ILE A 173 -0.10 -9.96 20.17
C ILE A 173 -0.18 -11.03 19.07
N LYS A 174 -0.72 -12.21 19.40
CA LYS A 174 -0.91 -13.29 18.43
C LYS A 174 -1.84 -12.88 17.29
N LYS A 175 -2.94 -12.18 17.60
CA LYS A 175 -3.89 -11.69 16.58
C LYS A 175 -3.21 -10.69 15.63
N ARG A 176 -2.41 -9.76 16.16
CA ARG A 176 -1.62 -8.81 15.35
C ARG A 176 -0.58 -9.51 14.48
N LEU A 177 0.14 -10.48 15.06
CA LEU A 177 1.11 -11.30 14.35
C LEU A 177 0.47 -12.07 13.18
N LEU A 178 -0.68 -12.69 13.41
CA LEU A 178 -1.45 -13.35 12.35
C LEU A 178 -1.90 -12.37 11.28
N ASN A 179 -2.36 -11.17 11.65
CA ASN A 179 -2.76 -10.16 10.68
C ASN A 179 -1.59 -9.65 9.82
N ASN A 180 -0.41 -9.47 10.41
CA ASN A 180 0.81 -9.15 9.66
C ASN A 180 1.19 -10.30 8.70
N LEU A 181 1.08 -11.56 9.13
CA LEU A 181 1.33 -12.72 8.25
C LEU A 181 0.30 -12.84 7.13
N ASP A 182 -0.97 -12.51 7.38
CA ASP A 182 -2.02 -12.44 6.36
C ASP A 182 -1.65 -11.40 5.29
N TYR A 183 -1.17 -10.22 5.70
CA TYR A 183 -0.66 -9.20 4.78
C TYR A 183 0.56 -9.68 3.99
N VAL A 184 1.54 -10.30 4.65
CA VAL A 184 2.73 -10.84 3.99
C VAL A 184 2.30 -11.84 2.91
N CYS A 185 1.39 -12.77 3.22
CA CYS A 185 0.83 -13.71 2.25
C CYS A 185 0.16 -12.98 1.07
N ALA A 186 -0.72 -12.01 1.36
CA ALA A 186 -1.44 -11.25 0.34
C ALA A 186 -0.50 -10.45 -0.57
N TYR A 187 0.55 -9.85 0.00
CA TYR A 187 1.56 -9.13 -0.76
C TYR A 187 2.36 -10.07 -1.65
N VAL A 188 2.86 -11.21 -1.14
CA VAL A 188 3.62 -12.17 -1.95
C VAL A 188 2.77 -12.71 -3.10
N GLN A 189 1.50 -13.03 -2.85
CA GLN A 189 0.56 -13.43 -3.90
C GLN A 189 0.38 -12.34 -4.95
N HIS A 190 0.28 -11.07 -4.53
CA HIS A 190 0.19 -9.94 -5.45
C HIS A 190 1.42 -9.83 -6.37
N VAL A 191 2.63 -9.99 -5.80
CA VAL A 191 3.87 -10.00 -6.59
C VAL A 191 3.88 -11.17 -7.58
N LEU A 192 3.47 -12.37 -7.13
CA LEU A 192 3.34 -13.55 -7.99
C LEU A 192 2.42 -13.31 -9.18
N ASN A 193 1.27 -12.69 -8.95
CA ASN A 193 0.23 -12.52 -9.96
C ASN A 193 0.49 -11.33 -10.89
N SER A 194 1.19 -10.29 -10.41
CA SER A 194 1.54 -9.13 -11.22
C SER A 194 2.68 -9.42 -12.21
N GLY A 195 3.52 -10.43 -11.92
CA GLY A 195 4.73 -10.72 -12.70
C GLY A 195 5.83 -9.65 -12.56
N VAL A 196 5.63 -8.63 -11.71
CA VAL A 196 6.56 -7.52 -11.52
C VAL A 196 7.42 -7.77 -10.28
N TYR A 197 8.35 -8.72 -10.40
CA TYR A 197 9.25 -9.07 -9.29
C TYR A 197 10.18 -7.92 -8.89
N HIS A 198 10.58 -7.07 -9.84
CA HIS A 198 11.56 -5.99 -9.60
C HIS A 198 10.97 -4.71 -9.01
N GLY A 199 9.68 -4.46 -9.24
CA GLY A 199 8.98 -3.29 -8.72
C GLY A 199 8.42 -3.50 -7.31
N TYR A 200 8.30 -4.75 -6.85
CA TYR A 200 7.83 -5.08 -5.52
C TYR A 200 8.98 -5.60 -4.66
N LYS A 201 9.46 -4.73 -3.76
CA LYS A 201 10.49 -5.05 -2.79
C LYS A 201 9.94 -5.94 -1.68
N MET A 202 10.33 -7.21 -1.69
CA MET A 202 9.92 -8.20 -0.69
C MET A 202 10.49 -7.89 0.70
N ASP A 203 11.66 -7.26 0.76
CA ASP A 203 12.31 -6.75 1.96
C ASP A 203 11.60 -5.52 2.56
N GLY A 204 10.73 -4.84 1.80
CA GLY A 204 9.99 -3.68 2.24
C GLY A 204 8.76 -3.97 3.11
N ILE A 205 8.51 -5.22 3.46
CA ILE A 205 7.41 -5.60 4.37
C ILE A 205 7.98 -5.75 5.79
N PRO A 206 7.38 -5.13 6.81
CA PRO A 206 7.75 -5.39 8.19
C PRO A 206 7.55 -6.88 8.54
N THR A 207 8.65 -7.63 8.65
CA THR A 207 8.66 -9.06 9.01
C THR A 207 10.03 -9.48 9.54
N PRO A 208 10.12 -10.45 10.47
CA PRO A 208 11.39 -11.08 10.85
C PRO A 208 11.86 -12.11 9.80
N LEU A 209 11.08 -12.36 8.75
CA LEU A 209 11.42 -13.31 7.69
C LEU A 209 12.41 -12.71 6.69
N ARG A 210 13.24 -13.57 6.13
CA ARG A 210 14.07 -13.30 4.95
C ARG A 210 13.70 -14.28 3.85
N TYR A 211 13.44 -13.75 2.67
CA TYR A 211 13.07 -14.53 1.49
C TYR A 211 14.32 -15.00 0.75
N LEU A 212 14.37 -16.29 0.45
CA LEU A 212 15.37 -16.94 -0.41
C LEU A 212 14.66 -17.47 -1.66
N GLU A 213 15.42 -17.83 -2.69
CA GLU A 213 14.89 -18.29 -3.98
C GLU A 213 13.84 -19.42 -3.85
N ASN A 214 14.01 -20.31 -2.88
CA ASN A 214 13.13 -21.47 -2.66
C ASN A 214 12.76 -21.68 -1.19
N GLY A 215 12.72 -20.61 -0.39
CA GLY A 215 12.43 -20.76 1.03
C GLY A 215 12.35 -19.45 1.79
N ILE A 216 11.98 -19.57 3.05
CA ILE A 216 12.00 -18.49 4.02
C ILE A 216 12.96 -18.87 5.15
N VAL A 217 13.62 -17.88 5.72
CA VAL A 217 14.44 -18.03 6.91
C VAL A 217 13.97 -17.02 7.94
N LEU A 218 13.80 -17.45 9.18
CA LEU A 218 13.56 -16.54 10.28
C LEU A 218 14.89 -15.91 10.73
N ARG A 219 14.97 -14.58 10.78
CA ARG A 219 16.13 -13.87 11.30
C ARG A 219 16.25 -14.11 12.80
N GLU A 220 17.46 -14.08 13.33
CA GLU A 220 17.67 -13.97 14.77
C GLU A 220 17.15 -12.62 15.28
N TRP A 221 16.71 -12.56 16.54
CA TRP A 221 16.11 -11.38 17.17
C TRP A 221 16.90 -10.09 16.93
N ASP A 222 18.21 -10.13 17.16
CA ASP A 222 19.10 -8.97 17.01
C ASP A 222 19.18 -8.44 15.57
N ASN A 223 18.77 -9.26 14.60
CA ASN A 223 18.74 -8.94 13.17
C ASN A 223 17.33 -8.64 12.64
N VAL A 224 16.31 -8.66 13.50
CA VAL A 224 14.93 -8.31 13.14
C VAL A 224 14.84 -6.80 12.86
N PRO A 225 14.29 -6.38 11.71
CA PRO A 225 14.18 -4.97 11.36
C PRO A 225 13.38 -4.16 12.39
N GLN A 226 13.82 -2.93 12.67
CA GLN A 226 13.09 -2.02 13.55
C GLN A 226 11.66 -1.77 13.06
N SER A 227 11.46 -1.70 11.75
CA SER A 227 10.12 -1.53 11.15
C SER A 227 9.13 -2.63 11.54
N TRP A 228 9.59 -3.85 11.85
CA TRP A 228 8.74 -4.91 12.38
C TRP A 228 8.47 -4.74 13.88
N LYS A 229 9.48 -4.35 14.67
CA LYS A 229 9.29 -4.08 16.10
C LYS A 229 8.27 -2.95 16.31
N ASP A 230 8.33 -1.95 15.44
CA ASP A 230 7.53 -0.74 15.45
C ASP A 230 6.02 -0.94 15.24
N ILE A 231 5.57 -2.12 14.81
CA ILE A 231 4.13 -2.44 14.63
C ILE A 231 3.46 -2.87 15.94
N PHE A 232 4.24 -3.15 16.99
CA PHE A 232 3.80 -3.51 18.34
C PHE A 232 3.86 -2.29 19.26
N TYR A 233 3.34 -2.43 20.48
CA TYR A 233 3.37 -1.37 21.49
C TYR A 233 4.80 -0.98 21.85
N ASP A 234 5.60 -1.98 22.22
CA ASP A 234 6.97 -1.84 22.64
C ASP A 234 7.82 -3.05 22.20
N GLU A 235 9.10 -3.04 22.57
CA GLU A 235 10.03 -4.10 22.20
C GLU A 235 9.75 -5.43 22.93
N SER A 236 9.08 -5.40 24.09
CA SER A 236 8.70 -6.62 24.83
C SER A 236 7.59 -7.35 24.09
N ASP A 237 6.54 -6.64 23.66
CA ASP A 237 5.44 -7.20 22.87
C ASP A 237 5.95 -7.71 21.51
N ALA A 238 6.86 -6.96 20.88
CA ALA A 238 7.53 -7.39 19.66
C ALA A 238 8.35 -8.67 19.89
N TYR A 239 9.15 -8.74 20.96
CA TYR A 239 9.90 -9.95 21.28
C TYR A 239 8.98 -11.15 21.51
N ARG A 240 7.87 -10.92 22.23
CA ARG A 240 6.87 -11.96 22.50
C ARG A 240 6.25 -12.51 21.21
N ALA A 241 5.88 -11.64 20.26
CA ALA A 241 5.43 -12.07 18.93
C ALA A 241 6.52 -12.86 18.17
N TYR A 242 7.77 -12.44 18.29
CA TYR A 242 8.89 -13.12 17.64
C TYR A 242 9.08 -14.53 18.21
N GLU A 243 9.00 -14.71 19.53
CA GLU A 243 9.04 -16.03 20.17
C GLU A 243 7.92 -16.94 19.68
N MET A 244 6.68 -16.44 19.58
CA MET A 244 5.55 -17.21 19.04
C MET A 244 5.82 -17.68 17.59
N MET A 245 6.37 -16.79 16.75
CA MET A 245 6.75 -17.14 15.39
C MET A 245 7.91 -18.13 15.37
N TYR A 246 8.94 -17.93 16.20
CA TYR A 246 10.13 -18.78 16.29
C TYR A 246 9.78 -20.21 16.72
N GLU A 247 9.00 -20.36 17.78
CA GLU A 247 8.54 -21.66 18.25
C GLU A 247 7.62 -22.34 17.24
N THR A 248 6.89 -21.59 16.42
CA THR A 248 6.10 -22.16 15.33
C THR A 248 7.00 -22.59 14.17
N PHE A 249 7.93 -21.74 13.75
CA PHE A 249 8.88 -22.01 12.68
C PHE A 249 9.74 -23.25 12.97
N LYS A 250 10.22 -23.41 14.21
CA LYS A 250 11.06 -24.53 14.64
C LYS A 250 10.30 -25.86 14.70
N ASN A 251 9.04 -25.82 15.10
CA ASN A 251 8.24 -27.02 15.35
C ASN A 251 7.31 -27.40 14.18
N THR A 252 7.32 -26.64 13.09
CA THR A 252 6.57 -26.96 11.87
C THR A 252 7.43 -27.82 10.96
N GLU A 253 6.96 -29.02 10.61
CA GLU A 253 7.64 -29.84 9.62
C GLU A 253 7.61 -29.14 8.26
N ALA A 254 8.79 -28.97 7.64
CA ALA A 254 8.89 -28.32 6.35
C ALA A 254 8.30 -29.22 5.25
N ASN A 255 7.16 -28.80 4.70
CA ASN A 255 6.59 -29.43 3.51
C ASN A 255 7.57 -29.36 2.34
N ARG A 256 7.79 -30.48 1.64
CA ARG A 256 8.64 -30.52 0.45
C ARG A 256 7.83 -30.24 -0.80
N TYR A 257 7.85 -29.01 -1.28
CA TYR A 257 7.17 -28.63 -2.51
C TYR A 257 7.97 -29.01 -3.76
N LYS A 258 7.31 -29.63 -4.74
CA LYS A 258 7.85 -29.92 -6.09
C LYS A 258 7.69 -28.71 -7.02
N ARG A 259 8.07 -27.53 -6.55
CA ARG A 259 8.00 -26.24 -7.26
C ARG A 259 9.27 -25.44 -6.91
N SER A 260 9.45 -24.27 -7.53
CA SER A 260 10.55 -23.36 -7.23
C SER A 260 10.11 -21.90 -7.28
N GLY A 261 10.98 -21.00 -6.83
CA GLY A 261 10.78 -19.57 -6.88
C GLY A 261 9.79 -19.06 -5.84
N LEU A 262 9.22 -17.90 -6.13
CA LEU A 262 8.32 -17.16 -5.24
C LEU A 262 7.04 -17.95 -4.88
N LEU A 263 6.62 -18.91 -5.70
CA LEU A 263 5.46 -19.75 -5.41
C LEU A 263 5.71 -20.66 -4.20
N VAL A 264 6.92 -21.20 -4.09
CA VAL A 264 7.33 -22.01 -2.93
C VAL A 264 7.41 -21.14 -1.67
N VAL A 265 7.95 -19.93 -1.79
CA VAL A 265 7.96 -18.95 -0.70
C VAL A 265 6.55 -18.68 -0.19
N PHE A 266 5.60 -18.45 -1.10
CA PHE A 266 4.20 -18.24 -0.74
C PHE A 266 3.59 -19.42 0.01
N TYR A 267 3.88 -20.66 -0.41
CA TYR A 267 3.38 -21.84 0.30
C TYR A 267 3.97 -21.98 1.70
N TYR A 268 5.27 -21.75 1.90
CA TYR A 268 5.85 -21.76 3.24
C TYR A 268 5.29 -20.67 4.16
N LEU A 269 4.94 -19.50 3.62
CA LEU A 269 4.27 -18.45 4.38
C LEU A 269 2.88 -18.90 4.84
N LYS A 270 2.10 -19.55 3.96
CA LYS A 270 0.78 -20.10 4.30
C LYS A 270 0.89 -21.19 5.38
N ASP A 271 1.86 -22.10 5.24
CA ASP A 271 2.11 -23.14 6.24
C ASP A 271 2.43 -22.54 7.61
N LEU A 272 3.35 -21.57 7.67
CA LEU A 272 3.71 -20.88 8.91
C LEU A 272 2.50 -20.17 9.53
N ARG A 273 1.73 -19.45 8.72
CA ARG A 273 0.50 -18.76 9.17
C ARG A 273 -0.51 -19.74 9.74
N ASN A 274 -0.76 -20.86 9.06
CA ASN A 274 -1.72 -21.87 9.50
C ASN A 274 -1.26 -22.56 10.80
N ALA A 275 0.01 -22.98 10.85
CA ALA A 275 0.59 -23.59 12.05
C ALA A 275 0.53 -22.64 13.26
N LEU A 276 0.74 -21.34 13.06
CA LEU A 276 0.63 -20.34 14.12
C LEU A 276 -0.81 -20.16 14.59
N SER A 277 -1.77 -20.18 13.67
CA SER A 277 -3.21 -20.07 13.98
C SER A 277 -3.68 -21.21 14.88
N ASP A 278 -3.26 -22.44 14.56
CA ASP A 278 -3.76 -23.67 15.19
C ASP A 278 -3.21 -23.93 16.61
N LYS A 279 -2.09 -23.30 16.98
CA LYS A 279 -1.55 -23.37 18.35
C LYS A 279 -2.43 -22.58 19.31
N GLN A 280 -3.17 -23.23 20.21
CA GLN A 280 -3.92 -22.55 21.27
C GLN A 280 -3.01 -21.81 22.23
#